data_AF-A0A1V5RMS1-F1
#
_entry.id   AF-A0A1V5RMS1-F1
#
_cell.length_a   1.000
_cell.length_b   1.000
_cell.length_c   1.000
_cell.angle_alpha   90.00
_cell.angle_beta   90.00
_cell.angle_gamma   90.00
#
_symmetry.space_group_name_H-M   'P 1'
#
loop_
_entity.id
_entity.type
_entity.pdbx_description
1 polymer ?
#
loop_
_entity_poly.entity_id
_entity_poly.type
_entity_poly.pdbx_seq_one_letter_code
_entity_poly.pdbx_strand_id
1 'polypeptide(L)'
;MSNANVAFVLNAHLPFVRHPEYPRFLEEDWLFESISESYLPLLRMLNRLKEEGLSFQLTISFSPPLIAMLTDNALQNRFVHYLQQHIELGQKEVQRCKDEQPQFLEMAQHYLDGYIRNLHEYEDLYRMNILDGFKALEQSGHLELITTAATHAYLPLYEEYPQAINAQIELGVQSFLTTFGHPPKGFWLPECGYYPGLEEHLKYHGIKWFQVASQSMLLSPDKATYGGYRPVRCPSGVAAFPRDYQATSLVWSNTTGYPTDNVYREFYRDIGYDLNMDYIRPYIHEPEVRVFTGYKYWAITGDTDQKVPYVRAQAMERVKEHARNFHYVVNNRNHRLRATMGGAQPLFFLGFDAELFGHWWYEGIDWLEEVIRTSKDRTKLVTPSFFLAEDATPLQTVRPAFSSWGQGGYSAAWLDGSNTEYYRHIHKAITRMEELASRFPDQTSLKQRFLNQAAREVLLAMSSDWPFIIYCRTSVEYAKKRIEGHLKNVNLVYDDMCKNAVDTEWLVKAEKRHTIFGDIDYNIFNSERI
;
A
#
# COMPACT_ATOMS: atom_id res chain seq x y z
N MET A 1 23.65 22.48 15.32
CA MET A 1 23.91 21.63 14.14
C MET A 1 22.58 21.44 13.42
N SER A 2 22.52 21.48 12.09
CA SER A 2 21.22 21.28 11.41
C SER A 2 20.77 19.82 11.50
N ASN A 3 19.49 19.62 11.84
CA ASN A 3 18.87 18.32 11.98
C ASN A 3 18.85 17.57 10.63
N ALA A 4 18.89 16.23 10.67
CA ALA A 4 18.77 15.42 9.48
C ALA A 4 17.34 15.52 8.89
N ASN A 5 17.20 15.70 7.57
CA ASN A 5 15.90 15.65 6.92
C ASN A 5 15.47 14.20 6.69
N VAL A 6 14.27 13.84 7.11
CA VAL A 6 13.70 12.50 6.93
C VAL A 6 12.34 12.64 6.24
N ALA A 7 12.16 11.93 5.12
CA ALA A 7 10.89 11.84 4.42
C ALA A 7 10.33 10.43 4.58
N PHE A 8 9.31 10.28 5.43
CA PHE A 8 8.53 9.05 5.52
C PHE A 8 7.45 9.06 4.46
N VAL A 9 7.41 7.99 3.66
CA VAL A 9 6.37 7.74 2.65
C VAL A 9 5.75 6.38 2.93
N LEU A 10 4.47 6.39 3.29
CA LEU A 10 3.69 5.19 3.58
C LEU A 10 2.85 4.83 2.35
N ASN A 11 3.00 3.62 1.84
CA ASN A 11 2.23 3.10 0.72
C ASN A 11 1.04 2.30 1.23
N ALA A 12 -0.17 2.87 1.17
CA ALA A 12 -1.40 2.17 1.52
C ALA A 12 -1.98 1.51 0.26
N HIS A 13 -1.85 0.19 0.19
CA HIS A 13 -2.25 -0.59 -0.97
C HIS A 13 -2.77 -1.97 -0.60
N LEU A 14 -3.87 -2.35 -1.24
CA LEU A 14 -4.37 -3.71 -1.30
C LEU A 14 -4.86 -3.97 -2.74
N PRO A 15 -4.73 -5.20 -3.27
CA PRO A 15 -5.33 -5.55 -4.55
C PRO A 15 -6.85 -5.37 -4.49
N PHE A 16 -7.49 -5.11 -5.63
CA PHE A 16 -8.95 -4.99 -5.67
C PHE A 16 -9.61 -6.35 -5.35
N VAL A 17 -10.13 -6.52 -4.14
CA VAL A 17 -10.83 -7.71 -3.67
C VAL A 17 -12.25 -7.34 -3.28
N ARG A 18 -13.22 -7.83 -4.06
CA ARG A 18 -14.63 -7.56 -3.84
C ARG A 18 -15.48 -8.66 -4.44
N HIS A 19 -16.16 -9.40 -3.58
CA HIS A 19 -16.95 -10.57 -3.95
C HIS A 19 -18.40 -10.40 -3.48
N PRO A 20 -19.23 -9.65 -4.24
CA PRO A 20 -20.64 -9.44 -3.91
C PRO A 20 -21.47 -10.73 -3.99
N GLU A 21 -20.98 -11.76 -4.68
CA GLU A 21 -21.61 -13.08 -4.77
C GLU A 21 -21.63 -13.88 -3.45
N TYR A 22 -20.80 -13.52 -2.47
CA TYR A 22 -20.74 -14.18 -1.16
C TYR A 22 -21.08 -13.16 -0.06
N PRO A 23 -21.75 -13.56 1.03
CA PRO A 23 -22.02 -12.67 2.16
C PRO A 23 -20.75 -12.31 2.95
N ARG A 24 -19.79 -13.24 3.01
CA ARG A 24 -18.45 -13.10 3.60
C ARG A 24 -17.46 -13.82 2.69
N PHE A 25 -16.26 -13.25 2.51
CA PHE A 25 -15.22 -13.82 1.66
C PHE A 25 -13.86 -13.64 2.32
N LEU A 26 -13.02 -14.68 2.31
CA LEU A 26 -11.78 -14.73 3.09
C LEU A 26 -10.84 -13.57 2.78
N GLU A 27 -10.60 -13.32 1.50
CA GLU A 27 -9.65 -12.30 1.07
C GLU A 27 -10.17 -10.85 1.26
N GLU A 28 -11.46 -10.65 1.58
CA GLU A 28 -11.96 -9.33 2.02
C GLU A 28 -11.48 -8.98 3.44
N ASP A 29 -11.13 -9.98 4.27
CA ASP A 29 -10.62 -9.74 5.62
C ASP A 29 -9.29 -8.95 5.59
N TRP A 30 -8.49 -9.04 4.51
CA TRP A 30 -7.28 -8.23 4.35
C TRP A 30 -7.56 -6.72 4.45
N LEU A 31 -8.70 -6.28 3.87
CA LEU A 31 -9.13 -4.88 3.95
C LEU A 31 -9.56 -4.55 5.38
N PHE A 32 -10.35 -5.40 6.01
CA PHE A 32 -10.90 -5.16 7.34
C PHE A 32 -9.82 -5.13 8.43
N GLU A 33 -8.83 -6.02 8.33
CA GLU A 33 -7.64 -6.05 9.17
C GLU A 33 -6.82 -4.77 8.97
N SER A 34 -6.58 -4.36 7.72
CA SER A 34 -5.81 -3.14 7.41
C SER A 34 -6.48 -1.87 7.93
N ILE A 35 -7.82 -1.76 7.80
CA ILE A 35 -8.57 -0.64 8.38
C ILE A 35 -8.46 -0.65 9.92
N SER A 36 -8.65 -1.81 10.54
CA SER A 36 -8.72 -1.95 12.00
C SER A 36 -7.37 -1.77 12.70
N GLU A 37 -6.31 -2.36 12.14
CA GLU A 37 -5.00 -2.42 12.77
C GLU A 37 -4.05 -1.32 12.27
N SER A 38 -4.25 -0.78 11.06
CA SER A 38 -3.37 0.23 10.48
C SER A 38 -4.05 1.59 10.27
N TYR A 39 -5.06 1.70 9.40
CA TYR A 39 -5.53 3.00 8.92
C TYR A 39 -6.27 3.83 9.98
N LEU A 40 -7.21 3.23 10.73
CA LEU A 40 -7.90 3.93 11.83
C LEU A 40 -6.93 4.29 12.96
N PRO A 41 -6.07 3.37 13.45
CA PRO A 41 -5.05 3.71 14.43
C PRO A 41 -4.07 4.80 13.95
N LEU A 42 -3.69 4.81 12.67
CA LEU A 42 -2.85 5.84 12.08
C LEU A 42 -3.55 7.21 12.10
N LEU A 43 -4.80 7.29 11.64
CA LEU A 43 -5.61 8.52 11.72
C LEU A 43 -5.73 9.03 13.15
N ARG A 44 -5.99 8.14 14.10
CA ARG A 44 -6.12 8.46 15.53
C ARG A 44 -4.82 9.04 16.08
N MET A 45 -3.69 8.42 15.77
CA MET A 45 -2.37 8.89 16.20
C MET A 45 -2.05 10.27 15.61
N LEU A 46 -2.24 10.45 14.30
CA LEU A 46 -1.93 11.72 13.62
C LEU A 46 -2.84 12.87 14.09
N ASN A 47 -4.14 12.62 14.27
CA ASN A 47 -5.05 13.64 14.80
C ASN A 47 -4.71 14.03 16.24
N ARG A 48 -4.37 13.06 17.11
CA ARG A 48 -3.89 13.35 18.47
C ARG A 48 -2.66 14.25 18.45
N LEU A 49 -1.65 13.92 17.64
CA LEU A 49 -0.43 14.75 17.54
C LEU A 49 -0.72 16.17 17.02
N LYS A 50 -1.65 16.30 16.05
CA LYS A 50 -2.11 17.59 15.54
C LYS A 50 -2.83 18.40 16.61
N GLU A 51 -3.74 17.79 17.36
CA GLU A 51 -4.49 18.43 18.45
C GLU A 51 -3.58 18.92 19.58
N GLU A 52 -2.51 18.20 19.85
CA GLU A 52 -1.44 18.61 20.78
C GLU A 52 -0.52 19.71 20.22
N GLY A 53 -0.70 20.11 18.96
CA GLY A 53 0.06 21.18 18.32
C GLY A 53 1.46 20.80 17.85
N LEU A 54 1.74 19.50 17.65
CA LEU A 54 3.02 19.05 17.11
C LEU A 54 3.07 19.30 15.60
N SER A 55 4.12 19.99 15.14
CA SER A 55 4.41 20.14 13.72
C SER A 55 5.13 18.90 13.20
N PHE A 56 4.51 18.18 12.27
CA PHE A 56 5.11 17.05 11.57
C PHE A 56 4.61 17.01 10.13
N GLN A 57 5.37 16.31 9.29
CA GLN A 57 5.06 16.12 7.88
C GLN A 57 5.36 14.68 7.48
N LEU A 58 4.36 13.99 6.95
CA LEU A 58 4.48 12.64 6.39
C LEU A 58 3.83 12.59 5.02
N THR A 59 4.17 11.59 4.21
CA THR A 59 3.53 11.36 2.91
C THR A 59 2.79 10.02 2.95
N ILE A 60 1.58 9.97 2.40
CA ILE A 60 0.82 8.73 2.26
C ILE A 60 0.39 8.57 0.80
N SER A 61 0.73 7.44 0.19
CA SER A 61 0.21 7.02 -1.11
C SER A 61 -1.05 6.20 -0.89
N PHE A 62 -2.12 6.54 -1.60
CA PHE A 62 -3.31 5.69 -1.68
C PHE A 62 -3.45 5.11 -3.07
N SER A 63 -3.46 3.78 -3.14
CA SER A 63 -3.71 3.10 -4.39
C SER A 63 -5.18 3.23 -4.83
N PRO A 64 -5.47 3.39 -6.12
CA PRO A 64 -6.84 3.41 -6.62
C PRO A 64 -7.70 2.17 -6.27
N PRO A 65 -7.16 0.93 -6.23
CA PRO A 65 -7.91 -0.23 -5.78
C PRO A 65 -8.36 -0.09 -4.32
N LEU A 66 -7.47 0.39 -3.45
CA LEU A 66 -7.80 0.63 -2.05
C LEU A 66 -8.86 1.74 -1.90
N ILE A 67 -8.72 2.85 -2.62
CA ILE A 67 -9.72 3.93 -2.63
C ILE A 67 -11.10 3.37 -3.03
N ALA A 68 -11.15 2.59 -4.12
CA ALA A 68 -12.39 2.00 -4.61
C ALA A 68 -13.03 1.05 -3.58
N MET A 69 -12.23 0.30 -2.83
CA MET A 69 -12.73 -0.58 -1.78
C MET A 69 -13.19 0.19 -0.52
N LEU A 70 -12.46 1.21 -0.10
CA LEU A 70 -12.80 2.05 1.06
C LEU A 70 -14.07 2.87 0.86
N THR A 71 -14.44 3.13 -0.41
CA THR A 71 -15.64 3.88 -0.80
C THR A 71 -16.78 3.01 -1.30
N ASP A 72 -16.63 1.69 -1.32
CA ASP A 72 -17.68 0.76 -1.73
C ASP A 72 -18.66 0.48 -0.59
N ASN A 73 -19.92 0.87 -0.77
CA ASN A 73 -20.96 0.71 0.24
C ASN A 73 -21.11 -0.74 0.76
N ALA A 74 -20.92 -1.77 -0.07
CA ALA A 74 -21.07 -3.14 0.39
C ALA A 74 -19.92 -3.52 1.34
N LEU A 75 -18.68 -3.18 0.98
CA LEU A 75 -17.51 -3.40 1.84
C LEU A 75 -17.56 -2.57 3.13
N GLN A 76 -18.02 -1.31 3.06
CA GLN A 76 -18.20 -0.47 4.26
C GLN A 76 -19.17 -1.11 5.26
N ASN A 77 -20.32 -1.62 4.80
CA ASN A 77 -21.29 -2.30 5.66
C ASN A 77 -20.75 -3.65 6.19
N ARG A 78 -20.01 -4.40 5.37
CA ARG A 78 -19.36 -5.64 5.81
C ARG A 78 -18.31 -5.38 6.87
N PHE A 79 -17.57 -4.27 6.78
CA PHE A 79 -16.61 -3.88 7.80
C PHE A 79 -17.27 -3.57 9.15
N VAL A 80 -18.44 -2.91 9.15
CA VAL A 80 -19.23 -2.72 10.38
C VAL A 80 -19.63 -4.05 11.00
N HIS A 81 -20.10 -5.00 10.18
CA HIS A 81 -20.42 -6.34 10.66
C HIS A 81 -19.19 -7.07 11.22
N TYR A 82 -18.04 -6.98 10.54
CA TYR A 82 -16.77 -7.51 11.00
C TYR A 82 -16.42 -6.97 12.39
N LEU A 83 -16.50 -5.65 12.61
CA LEU A 83 -16.23 -5.03 13.92
C LEU A 83 -17.20 -5.52 15.00
N GLN A 84 -18.49 -5.61 14.69
CA GLN A 84 -19.50 -6.13 15.63
C GLN A 84 -19.20 -7.57 16.06
N GLN A 85 -18.82 -8.44 15.12
CA GLN A 85 -18.40 -9.81 15.41
C GLN A 85 -17.15 -9.86 16.29
N HIS A 86 -16.16 -8.98 16.04
CA HIS A 86 -14.94 -8.91 16.85
C HIS A 86 -15.18 -8.36 18.25
N ILE A 87 -16.13 -7.44 18.42
CA ILE A 87 -16.57 -6.95 19.74
C ILE A 87 -17.24 -8.09 20.52
N GLU A 88 -18.12 -8.87 19.88
CA GLU A 88 -18.74 -10.03 20.52
C GLU A 88 -17.68 -11.06 20.96
N LEU A 89 -16.72 -11.38 20.08
CA LEU A 89 -15.60 -12.28 20.42
C LEU A 89 -14.78 -11.71 21.58
N GLY A 90 -14.50 -10.41 21.59
CA GLY A 90 -13.75 -9.76 22.67
C GLY A 90 -14.42 -9.85 24.02
N GLN A 91 -15.74 -9.69 24.07
CA GLN A 91 -16.51 -9.85 25.30
C GLN A 91 -16.39 -11.29 25.85
N LYS A 92 -16.44 -12.29 24.97
CA LYS A 92 -16.22 -13.71 25.34
C LYS A 92 -14.79 -13.95 25.80
N GLU A 93 -13.80 -13.40 25.09
CA GLU A 93 -12.39 -13.53 25.44
C GLU A 93 -12.04 -12.88 26.77
N VAL A 94 -12.58 -11.71 27.09
CA VAL A 94 -12.39 -11.07 28.40
C VAL A 94 -12.90 -11.97 29.52
N GLN A 95 -14.09 -12.55 29.36
CA GLN A 95 -14.65 -13.47 30.35
C GLN A 95 -13.81 -14.76 30.46
N ARG A 96 -13.46 -15.38 29.34
CA ARG A 96 -12.62 -16.60 29.31
C ARG A 96 -11.25 -16.36 29.93
N CYS A 97 -10.58 -15.27 29.58
CA CYS A 97 -9.26 -14.93 30.14
C CYS A 97 -9.35 -14.67 31.64
N LYS A 98 -10.41 -14.03 32.12
CA LYS A 98 -10.62 -13.81 33.56
C LYS A 98 -10.74 -15.13 34.33
N ASP A 99 -11.43 -16.12 33.76
CA ASP A 99 -11.71 -17.39 34.43
C ASP A 99 -10.55 -18.40 34.29
N GLU A 100 -9.89 -18.44 33.14
CA GLU A 100 -8.95 -19.53 32.78
C GLU A 100 -7.51 -19.07 32.55
N GLN A 101 -7.29 -17.86 32.03
CA GLN A 101 -5.96 -17.36 31.61
C GLN A 101 -5.74 -15.90 31.98
N PRO A 102 -5.64 -15.54 33.28
CA PRO A 102 -5.60 -14.15 33.73
C PRO A 102 -4.45 -13.33 33.15
N GLN A 103 -3.36 -13.99 32.75
CA GLN A 103 -2.22 -13.35 32.09
C GLN A 103 -2.55 -12.68 30.75
N PHE A 104 -3.65 -13.07 30.09
CA PHE A 104 -4.09 -12.49 28.82
C PHE A 104 -5.21 -11.45 28.97
N LEU A 105 -5.74 -11.28 30.19
CA LEU A 105 -6.91 -10.44 30.44
C LEU A 105 -6.69 -8.97 30.04
N GLU A 106 -5.51 -8.40 30.34
CA GLU A 106 -5.16 -7.03 29.95
C GLU A 106 -5.24 -6.85 28.43
N MET A 107 -4.69 -7.81 27.67
CA MET A 107 -4.70 -7.74 26.21
C MET A 107 -6.08 -8.03 25.62
N ALA A 108 -6.85 -8.95 26.19
CA ALA A 108 -8.23 -9.18 25.76
C ALA A 108 -9.09 -7.91 25.90
N GLN A 109 -8.94 -7.20 27.02
CA GLN A 109 -9.61 -5.91 27.23
C GLN A 109 -9.10 -4.85 26.27
N HIS A 110 -7.78 -4.78 26.05
CA HIS A 110 -7.18 -3.83 25.11
C HIS A 110 -7.72 -3.99 23.68
N TYR A 111 -7.83 -5.23 23.20
CA TYR A 111 -8.42 -5.51 21.88
C TYR A 111 -9.90 -5.15 21.82
N LEU A 112 -10.69 -5.55 22.82
CA LEU A 112 -12.11 -5.22 22.89
C LEU A 112 -12.32 -3.69 22.85
N ASP A 113 -11.58 -2.94 23.66
CA ASP A 113 -11.63 -1.48 23.68
C ASP A 113 -11.21 -0.88 22.34
N GLY A 114 -10.23 -1.50 21.68
CA GLY A 114 -9.77 -1.13 20.34
C GLY A 114 -10.87 -1.30 19.28
N TYR A 115 -11.55 -2.44 19.24
CA TYR A 115 -12.64 -2.69 18.29
C TYR A 115 -13.87 -1.82 18.55
N ILE A 116 -14.24 -1.59 19.82
CA ILE A 116 -15.31 -0.64 20.19
C ILE A 116 -14.97 0.76 19.68
N ARG A 117 -13.72 1.19 19.89
CA ARG A 117 -13.26 2.50 19.43
C ARG A 117 -13.23 2.59 17.90
N ASN A 118 -12.77 1.55 17.22
CA ASN A 118 -12.76 1.49 15.76
C ASN A 118 -14.18 1.62 15.19
N LEU A 119 -15.16 0.95 15.80
CA LEU A 119 -16.56 1.04 15.38
C LEU A 119 -17.11 2.47 15.52
N HIS A 120 -16.94 3.07 16.70
CA HIS A 120 -17.37 4.46 16.94
C HIS A 120 -16.68 5.45 16.00
N GLU A 121 -15.35 5.37 15.84
CA GLU A 121 -14.63 6.26 14.92
C GLU A 121 -15.08 6.06 13.47
N TYR A 122 -15.27 4.82 13.04
CA TYR A 122 -15.67 4.51 11.68
C TYR A 122 -17.09 5.00 11.37
N GLU A 123 -18.08 4.67 12.19
CA GLU A 123 -19.49 5.03 11.95
C GLU A 123 -19.79 6.49 12.32
N ASP A 124 -19.40 6.94 13.51
CA ASP A 124 -19.86 8.22 14.06
C ASP A 124 -18.97 9.39 13.61
N LEU A 125 -17.65 9.22 13.66
CA LEU A 125 -16.71 10.28 13.34
C LEU A 125 -16.49 10.41 11.83
N TYR A 126 -16.19 9.31 11.13
CA TYR A 126 -15.86 9.31 9.71
C TYR A 126 -17.04 8.95 8.79
N ARG A 127 -18.20 8.57 9.34
CA ARG A 127 -19.40 8.21 8.55
C ARG A 127 -19.08 7.19 7.45
N MET A 128 -18.31 6.17 7.83
CA MET A 128 -17.83 5.06 7.00
C MET A 128 -16.81 5.45 5.91
N ASN A 129 -16.37 6.71 5.85
CA ASN A 129 -15.38 7.20 4.89
C ASN A 129 -14.11 7.75 5.56
N ILE A 130 -13.16 6.87 5.85
CA ILE A 130 -11.90 7.24 6.51
C ILE A 130 -10.99 8.13 5.64
N LEU A 131 -11.19 8.18 4.32
CA LEU A 131 -10.39 9.01 3.41
C LEU A 131 -10.57 10.50 3.70
N ASP A 132 -11.75 10.90 4.19
CA ASP A 132 -12.01 12.29 4.61
C ASP A 132 -11.14 12.70 5.81
N GLY A 133 -10.81 11.75 6.69
CA GLY A 133 -9.87 11.97 7.79
C GLY A 133 -8.45 12.29 7.30
N PHE A 134 -7.96 11.54 6.30
CA PHE A 134 -6.65 11.79 5.69
C PHE A 134 -6.62 13.12 4.92
N LYS A 135 -7.70 13.41 4.20
CA LYS A 135 -7.88 14.69 3.49
C LYS A 135 -7.84 15.88 4.45
N ALA A 136 -8.47 15.79 5.62
CA ALA A 136 -8.43 16.83 6.64
C ALA A 136 -7.03 17.06 7.22
N LEU A 137 -6.22 15.99 7.33
CA LEU A 137 -4.82 16.09 7.76
C LEU A 137 -3.94 16.76 6.70
N GLU A 138 -4.13 16.43 5.41
CA GLU A 138 -3.45 17.10 4.29
C GLU A 138 -3.80 18.59 4.21
N GLN A 139 -5.08 18.95 4.31
CA GLN A 139 -5.53 20.34 4.32
C GLN A 139 -4.92 21.16 5.47
N SER A 140 -4.63 20.50 6.60
CA SER A 140 -3.96 21.13 7.73
C SER A 140 -2.43 21.18 7.62
N GLY A 141 -1.85 20.68 6.52
CA GLY A 141 -0.41 20.71 6.24
C GLY A 141 0.42 19.62 6.92
N HIS A 142 -0.21 18.62 7.54
CA HIS A 142 0.47 17.55 8.27
C HIS A 142 0.79 16.33 7.38
N LEU A 143 0.02 16.15 6.30
CA LEU A 143 0.23 15.12 5.30
C LEU A 143 0.42 15.73 3.91
N GLU A 144 1.17 15.02 3.07
CA GLU A 144 1.08 15.10 1.61
C GLU A 144 0.46 13.79 1.13
N LEU A 145 -0.67 13.83 0.43
CA LEU A 145 -1.27 12.65 -0.18
C LEU A 145 -0.79 12.53 -1.63
N ILE A 146 -0.48 11.30 -2.03
CA ILE A 146 -0.03 10.97 -3.39
C ILE A 146 -0.78 9.75 -3.92
N THR A 147 -0.58 9.45 -5.21
CA THR A 147 -1.19 8.29 -5.87
C THR A 147 -0.15 7.30 -6.37
N THR A 148 -0.62 6.22 -7.00
CA THR A 148 0.16 5.20 -7.71
C THR A 148 -0.55 4.79 -9.00
N ALA A 149 -0.07 3.75 -9.67
CA ALA A 149 -0.69 3.18 -10.86
C ALA A 149 -2.10 2.61 -10.55
N ALA A 150 -2.99 2.67 -11.54
CA ALA A 150 -4.40 2.27 -11.46
C ALA A 150 -4.62 0.96 -10.70
N THR A 151 -3.86 -0.08 -11.01
CA THR A 151 -3.98 -1.38 -10.33
C THR A 151 -2.67 -1.82 -9.71
N HIS A 152 -1.80 -0.86 -9.37
CA HIS A 152 -0.46 -1.12 -8.84
C HIS A 152 0.35 -2.06 -9.77
N ALA A 153 0.17 -1.92 -11.09
CA ALA A 153 0.90 -2.76 -12.05
C ALA A 153 2.40 -2.53 -11.97
N TYR A 154 3.19 -3.61 -12.01
CA TYR A 154 4.65 -3.51 -12.09
C TYR A 154 5.07 -3.03 -13.50
N LEU A 155 5.10 -1.70 -13.66
CA LEU A 155 5.22 -1.00 -14.94
C LEU A 155 6.41 -1.46 -15.82
N PRO A 156 7.60 -1.83 -15.28
CA PRO A 156 8.71 -2.24 -16.13
C PRO A 156 8.46 -3.48 -17.01
N LEU A 157 7.49 -4.34 -16.68
CA LEU A 157 7.16 -5.50 -17.51
C LEU A 157 6.16 -5.19 -18.63
N TYR A 158 5.76 -3.92 -18.73
CA TYR A 158 4.84 -3.41 -19.73
C TYR A 158 5.46 -2.28 -20.58
N GLU A 159 6.78 -2.09 -20.54
CA GLU A 159 7.52 -1.04 -21.27
C GLU A 159 7.19 -1.00 -22.78
N GLU A 160 6.94 -2.16 -23.39
CA GLU A 160 6.55 -2.27 -24.81
C GLU A 160 5.12 -1.80 -25.11
N TYR A 161 4.32 -1.47 -24.10
CA TYR A 161 2.89 -1.09 -24.19
C TYR A 161 2.64 0.30 -23.57
N PRO A 162 3.10 1.39 -24.21
CA PRO A 162 3.04 2.73 -23.63
C PRO A 162 1.61 3.22 -23.37
N GLN A 163 0.62 2.77 -24.14
CA GLN A 163 -0.81 3.07 -23.94
C GLN A 163 -1.30 2.46 -22.63
N ALA A 164 -0.92 1.22 -22.32
CA ALA A 164 -1.27 0.56 -21.07
C ALA A 164 -0.61 1.23 -19.86
N ILE A 165 0.67 1.64 -19.98
CA ILE A 165 1.36 2.43 -18.94
C ILE A 165 0.68 3.78 -18.74
N ASN A 166 0.34 4.47 -19.84
CA ASN A 166 -0.38 5.74 -19.76
C ASN A 166 -1.74 5.57 -19.08
N ALA A 167 -2.50 4.52 -19.42
CA ALA A 167 -3.77 4.21 -18.80
C ALA A 167 -3.63 3.97 -17.29
N GLN A 168 -2.59 3.23 -16.88
CA GLN A 168 -2.26 3.00 -15.48
C GLN A 168 -1.99 4.31 -14.71
N ILE A 169 -1.22 5.24 -15.29
CA ILE A 169 -0.87 6.50 -14.62
C ILE A 169 -2.07 7.46 -14.62
N GLU A 170 -2.74 7.62 -15.77
CA GLU A 170 -3.86 8.54 -15.93
C GLU A 170 -5.03 8.20 -15.01
N LEU A 171 -5.44 6.92 -14.97
CA LEU A 171 -6.52 6.47 -14.09
C LEU A 171 -6.14 6.56 -12.61
N GLY A 172 -4.86 6.39 -12.28
CA GLY A 172 -4.35 6.65 -10.93
C GLY A 172 -4.54 8.11 -10.52
N VAL A 173 -4.11 9.03 -11.38
CA VAL A 173 -4.27 10.47 -11.17
C VAL A 173 -5.75 10.89 -11.13
N GLN A 174 -6.59 10.35 -12.00
CA GLN A 174 -8.04 10.63 -12.01
C GLN A 174 -8.73 10.11 -10.76
N SER A 175 -8.41 8.90 -10.30
CA SER A 175 -8.94 8.33 -9.05
C SER A 175 -8.55 9.20 -7.85
N PHE A 176 -7.31 9.66 -7.79
CA PHE A 176 -6.83 10.57 -6.75
C PHE A 176 -7.57 11.91 -6.79
N LEU A 177 -7.64 12.53 -7.98
CA LEU A 177 -8.30 13.83 -8.18
C LEU A 177 -9.78 13.79 -7.76
N THR A 178 -10.50 12.73 -8.13
CA THR A 178 -11.91 12.54 -7.79
C THR A 178 -12.11 12.43 -6.28
N THR A 179 -11.17 11.80 -5.58
CA THR A 179 -11.26 11.53 -4.13
C THR A 179 -10.83 12.75 -3.30
N PHE A 180 -9.65 13.30 -3.59
CA PHE A 180 -9.02 14.33 -2.78
C PHE A 180 -9.26 15.76 -3.29
N GLY A 181 -9.70 15.92 -4.55
CA GLY A 181 -10.14 17.20 -5.11
C GLY A 181 -9.01 18.06 -5.70
N HIS A 182 -7.79 17.54 -5.81
CA HIS A 182 -6.67 18.17 -6.50
C HIS A 182 -5.77 17.11 -7.16
N PRO A 183 -4.94 17.48 -8.16
CA PRO A 183 -3.98 16.54 -8.72
C PRO A 183 -2.86 16.21 -7.72
N PRO A 184 -2.32 14.98 -7.73
CA PRO A 184 -1.19 14.59 -6.90
C PRO A 184 0.11 15.20 -7.44
N LYS A 185 1.03 15.57 -6.54
CA LYS A 185 2.37 16.06 -6.91
C LYS A 185 3.40 14.93 -6.95
N GLY A 186 3.25 13.95 -6.06
CA GLY A 186 4.08 12.74 -6.03
C GLY A 186 3.40 11.56 -6.67
N PHE A 187 4.19 10.56 -7.04
CA PHE A 187 3.69 9.28 -7.55
C PHE A 187 4.51 8.14 -6.95
N TRP A 188 3.84 7.23 -6.26
CA TRP A 188 4.43 5.97 -5.83
C TRP A 188 4.53 5.04 -7.03
N LEU A 189 5.73 4.80 -7.55
CA LEU A 189 5.93 3.73 -8.53
C LEU A 189 5.66 2.37 -7.86
N PRO A 190 4.74 1.53 -8.39
CA PRO A 190 4.53 0.20 -7.87
C PRO A 190 5.86 -0.53 -7.74
N GLU A 191 6.16 -0.96 -6.52
CA GLU A 191 7.37 -1.69 -6.18
C GLU A 191 8.69 -0.94 -6.38
N CYS A 192 8.64 0.39 -6.41
CA CYS A 192 9.73 1.23 -6.92
C CYS A 192 10.22 0.78 -8.32
N GLY A 193 9.37 0.09 -9.08
CA GLY A 193 9.67 -0.50 -10.38
C GLY A 193 9.84 0.59 -11.41
N TYR A 194 11.07 0.80 -11.85
CA TYR A 194 11.45 1.86 -12.77
C TYR A 194 12.26 1.30 -13.94
N TYR A 195 12.01 1.86 -15.13
CA TYR A 195 12.86 1.76 -16.31
C TYR A 195 13.12 3.17 -16.87
N PRO A 196 14.28 3.44 -17.50
CA PRO A 196 14.57 4.75 -18.08
C PRO A 196 13.53 5.19 -19.12
N GLY A 197 12.94 6.37 -18.94
CA GLY A 197 11.90 6.91 -19.83
C GLY A 197 10.51 6.90 -19.21
N LEU A 198 10.27 6.11 -18.15
CA LEU A 198 9.00 6.09 -17.43
C LEU A 198 8.60 7.47 -16.89
N GLU A 199 9.59 8.30 -16.54
CA GLU A 199 9.38 9.66 -16.04
C GLU A 199 8.73 10.62 -17.06
N GLU A 200 8.76 10.31 -18.36
CA GLU A 200 8.08 11.13 -19.37
C GLU A 200 6.56 10.95 -19.28
N HIS A 201 6.09 9.73 -19.03
CA HIS A 201 4.67 9.47 -18.75
C HIS A 201 4.22 10.18 -17.46
N LEU A 202 5.03 10.14 -16.41
CA LEU A 202 4.75 10.85 -15.17
C LEU A 202 4.66 12.37 -15.38
N LYS A 203 5.59 12.94 -16.14
CA LYS A 203 5.62 14.37 -16.48
C LYS A 203 4.37 14.80 -17.23
N TYR A 204 3.92 14.00 -18.21
CA TYR A 204 2.72 14.28 -18.99
C TYR A 204 1.49 14.47 -18.08
N HIS A 205 1.37 13.65 -17.04
CA HIS A 205 0.30 13.74 -16.03
C HIS A 205 0.58 14.73 -14.89
N GLY A 206 1.59 15.59 -15.04
CA GLY A 206 1.87 16.69 -14.12
C GLY A 206 2.61 16.30 -12.84
N ILE A 207 3.00 15.03 -12.67
CA ILE A 207 3.76 14.53 -11.52
C ILE A 207 5.11 15.25 -11.43
N LYS A 208 5.47 15.67 -10.21
CA LYS A 208 6.69 16.44 -9.91
C LYS A 208 7.80 15.57 -9.35
N TRP A 209 7.44 14.49 -8.65
CA TRP A 209 8.42 13.59 -8.07
C TRP A 209 7.91 12.16 -7.95
N PHE A 210 8.84 11.21 -7.90
CA PHE A 210 8.60 9.81 -7.64
C PHE A 210 9.78 9.19 -6.88
N GLN A 211 9.60 7.98 -6.37
CA GLN A 211 10.62 7.23 -5.66
C GLN A 211 11.29 6.16 -6.53
N VAL A 212 12.55 5.89 -6.26
CA VAL A 212 13.34 4.83 -6.92
C VAL A 212 14.13 4.03 -5.88
N ALA A 213 14.47 2.79 -6.21
CA ALA A 213 15.32 1.98 -5.35
C ALA A 213 16.76 2.53 -5.33
N SER A 214 17.50 2.31 -4.24
CA SER A 214 18.83 2.91 -4.02
C SER A 214 19.83 2.57 -5.15
N GLN A 215 19.75 1.36 -5.69
CA GLN A 215 20.66 0.88 -6.73
C GLN A 215 20.46 1.55 -8.09
N SER A 216 19.30 2.19 -8.33
CA SER A 216 19.09 3.01 -9.54
C SER A 216 20.16 4.10 -9.69
N MET A 217 20.65 4.65 -8.57
CA MET A 217 21.71 5.66 -8.54
C MET A 217 23.10 5.03 -8.70
N LEU A 218 23.31 3.85 -8.14
CA LEU A 218 24.60 3.14 -8.21
C LEU A 218 24.89 2.64 -9.62
N LEU A 219 23.86 2.21 -10.34
CA LEU A 219 23.93 1.64 -11.68
C LEU A 219 23.62 2.66 -12.79
N SER A 220 23.35 3.91 -12.40
CA SER A 220 23.08 5.00 -13.33
C SER A 220 24.25 5.19 -14.31
N PRO A 221 23.98 5.43 -15.61
CA PRO A 221 25.02 5.84 -16.56
C PRO A 221 25.63 7.21 -16.23
N ASP A 222 24.91 8.04 -15.46
CA ASP A 222 25.38 9.33 -14.96
C ASP A 222 25.80 9.22 -13.50
N LYS A 223 27.01 9.65 -13.16
CA LYS A 223 27.52 9.55 -11.78
C LYS A 223 26.69 10.41 -10.80
N ALA A 224 25.96 9.79 -9.88
CA ALA A 224 25.26 10.49 -8.79
C ALA A 224 26.27 10.99 -7.73
N THR A 225 26.45 12.31 -7.64
CA THR A 225 27.47 12.96 -6.77
C THR A 225 27.24 12.66 -5.30
N TYR A 226 25.97 12.62 -4.88
CA TYR A 226 25.57 12.41 -3.49
C TYR A 226 24.99 11.02 -3.24
N GLY A 227 25.21 10.07 -4.18
CA GLY A 227 24.61 8.76 -4.14
C GLY A 227 23.08 8.84 -3.99
N GLY A 228 22.52 8.10 -3.03
CA GLY A 228 21.09 8.08 -2.74
C GLY A 228 20.61 9.05 -1.66
N TYR A 229 21.44 10.01 -1.21
CA TYR A 229 21.11 10.87 -0.06
C TYR A 229 20.59 12.25 -0.43
N ARG A 230 20.36 12.51 -1.72
CA ARG A 230 19.65 13.69 -2.22
C ARG A 230 18.83 13.26 -3.43
N PRO A 231 17.66 13.89 -3.66
CA PRO A 231 16.93 13.67 -4.89
C PRO A 231 17.76 14.15 -6.09
N VAL A 232 17.51 13.53 -7.24
CA VAL A 232 18.06 13.92 -8.52
C VAL A 232 16.94 14.40 -9.43
N ARG A 233 17.28 15.19 -10.45
CA ARG A 233 16.35 15.57 -11.51
C ARG A 233 16.58 14.64 -12.70
N CYS A 234 15.55 13.95 -13.18
CA CYS A 234 15.63 13.24 -14.45
C CYS A 234 15.74 14.25 -15.61
N PRO A 235 16.26 13.88 -16.79
CA PRO A 235 16.29 14.77 -17.96
C PRO A 235 14.92 15.36 -18.33
N SER A 236 13.83 14.62 -18.07
CA SER A 236 12.45 15.07 -18.25
C SER A 236 12.10 16.30 -17.38
N GLY A 237 12.79 16.46 -16.24
CA GLY A 237 12.56 17.49 -15.22
C GLY A 237 11.89 16.98 -13.94
N VAL A 238 11.35 15.76 -13.94
CA VAL A 238 10.73 15.12 -12.76
C VAL A 238 11.82 14.72 -11.76
N ALA A 239 11.59 14.92 -10.47
CA ALA A 239 12.55 14.56 -9.43
C ALA A 239 12.43 13.08 -9.02
N ALA A 240 13.54 12.36 -9.01
CA ALA A 240 13.61 11.00 -8.49
C ALA A 240 14.21 11.00 -7.09
N PHE A 241 13.54 10.34 -6.15
CA PHE A 241 13.94 10.20 -4.75
C PHE A 241 14.46 8.78 -4.48
N PRO A 242 15.79 8.59 -4.33
CA PRO A 242 16.33 7.29 -4.00
C PRO A 242 15.98 6.92 -2.57
N ARG A 243 15.37 5.74 -2.39
CA ARG A 243 15.13 5.17 -1.06
C ARG A 243 16.46 4.95 -0.33
N ASP A 244 16.50 5.19 0.97
CA ASP A 244 17.66 4.83 1.79
C ASP A 244 17.56 3.40 2.32
N TYR A 245 18.29 2.47 1.70
CA TYR A 245 18.30 1.08 2.12
C TYR A 245 18.64 0.89 3.60
N GLN A 246 19.68 1.54 4.13
CA GLN A 246 20.18 1.21 5.47
C GLN A 246 19.23 1.65 6.59
N ALA A 247 18.71 2.89 6.54
CA ALA A 247 17.77 3.35 7.56
C ALA A 247 16.41 2.64 7.41
N THR A 248 16.01 2.28 6.19
CA THR A 248 14.78 1.51 5.99
C THR A 248 14.92 0.09 6.56
N SER A 249 16.09 -0.54 6.46
CA SER A 249 16.33 -1.87 7.04
C SER A 249 16.20 -1.93 8.56
N LEU A 250 16.35 -0.81 9.29
CA LEU A 250 16.08 -0.77 10.73
C LEU A 250 14.63 -1.11 11.06
N VAL A 251 13.71 -0.84 10.13
CA VAL A 251 12.27 -1.01 10.33
C VAL A 251 11.71 -2.14 9.48
N TRP A 252 12.25 -2.37 8.28
CA TRP A 252 11.73 -3.35 7.31
C TRP A 252 12.36 -4.75 7.41
N SER A 253 13.54 -4.88 8.02
CA SER A 253 14.24 -6.17 8.06
C SER A 253 13.49 -7.17 8.93
N ASN A 254 13.09 -8.29 8.35
CA ASN A 254 12.44 -9.41 9.04
C ASN A 254 13.40 -10.28 9.87
N THR A 255 14.69 -9.94 9.93
CA THR A 255 15.70 -10.68 10.71
C THR A 255 16.43 -9.81 11.73
N THR A 256 16.56 -8.50 11.46
CA THR A 256 17.40 -7.59 12.25
C THR A 256 16.74 -6.24 12.53
N GLY A 257 15.52 -6.02 12.01
CA GLY A 257 14.79 -4.78 12.20
C GLY A 257 14.11 -4.74 13.56
N TYR A 258 13.65 -3.56 13.96
CA TYR A 258 12.89 -3.34 15.18
C TYR A 258 11.68 -4.28 15.31
N PRO A 259 10.89 -4.57 14.25
CA PRO A 259 9.72 -5.44 14.39
C PRO A 259 10.01 -6.85 14.88
N THR A 260 11.26 -7.32 14.82
CA THR A 260 11.64 -8.68 15.23
C THR A 260 12.02 -8.79 16.70
N ASP A 261 11.88 -7.72 17.49
CA ASP A 261 12.24 -7.74 18.90
C ASP A 261 11.35 -8.71 19.69
N ASN A 262 11.99 -9.49 20.56
CA ASN A 262 11.36 -10.56 21.32
C ASN A 262 10.19 -10.09 22.20
N VAL A 263 10.12 -8.80 22.57
CA VAL A 263 9.02 -8.28 23.40
C VAL A 263 7.81 -7.80 22.61
N TYR A 264 7.89 -7.71 21.28
CA TYR A 264 6.78 -7.28 20.43
C TYR A 264 5.77 -8.40 20.17
N ARG A 265 4.54 -8.01 19.77
CA ARG A 265 3.44 -8.95 19.49
C ARG A 265 3.83 -9.94 18.39
N GLU A 266 3.64 -11.23 18.65
CA GLU A 266 3.78 -12.30 17.65
C GLU A 266 2.61 -12.26 16.68
N PHE A 267 2.91 -12.06 15.39
CA PHE A 267 1.88 -11.97 14.35
C PHE A 267 1.25 -13.33 14.06
N TYR A 268 2.03 -14.42 14.07
CA TYR A 268 1.58 -15.73 13.60
C TYR A 268 0.86 -16.58 14.65
N ARG A 269 0.66 -16.07 15.87
CA ARG A 269 -0.01 -16.79 16.96
C ARG A 269 -1.28 -16.09 17.41
N ASP A 270 -2.41 -16.72 17.09
CA ASP A 270 -3.75 -16.15 17.22
C ASP A 270 -4.73 -17.22 17.73
N ILE A 271 -5.73 -16.80 18.49
CA ILE A 271 -6.72 -17.72 19.06
C ILE A 271 -7.52 -18.50 18.02
N GLY A 272 -7.64 -17.98 16.78
CA GLY A 272 -8.25 -18.68 15.66
C GLY A 272 -7.53 -19.97 15.28
N TYR A 273 -6.25 -20.12 15.68
CA TYR A 273 -5.47 -21.34 15.53
C TYR A 273 -5.30 -22.09 16.85
N ASP A 274 -5.15 -21.38 17.97
CA ASP A 274 -4.86 -21.98 19.28
C ASP A 274 -6.09 -22.60 19.98
N LEU A 275 -7.27 -21.99 19.87
CA LEU A 275 -8.45 -22.40 20.63
C LEU A 275 -9.25 -23.52 19.94
N ASN A 276 -10.11 -24.18 20.73
CA ASN A 276 -10.98 -25.25 20.25
C ASN A 276 -11.92 -24.73 19.15
N MET A 277 -12.07 -25.52 18.08
CA MET A 277 -12.95 -25.25 16.95
C MET A 277 -14.37 -24.87 17.40
N ASP A 278 -14.94 -25.57 18.39
CA ASP A 278 -16.32 -25.29 18.83
C ASP A 278 -16.50 -23.86 19.39
N TYR A 279 -15.45 -23.28 19.97
CA TYR A 279 -15.47 -21.92 20.50
C TYR A 279 -15.28 -20.88 19.39
N ILE A 280 -14.34 -21.10 18.47
CA ILE A 280 -14.00 -20.12 17.41
C ILE A 280 -14.87 -20.24 16.15
N ARG A 281 -15.64 -21.32 15.99
CA ARG A 281 -16.44 -21.60 14.78
C ARG A 281 -17.26 -20.40 14.27
N PRO A 282 -17.94 -19.61 15.11
CA PRO A 282 -18.73 -18.46 14.63
C PRO A 282 -17.91 -17.31 14.04
N TYR A 283 -16.60 -17.27 14.28
CA TYR A 283 -15.72 -16.16 13.95
C TYR A 283 -14.76 -16.46 12.79
N ILE A 284 -14.68 -17.73 12.37
CA ILE A 284 -13.88 -18.18 11.23
C ILE A 284 -14.73 -18.37 9.96
N HIS A 285 -14.11 -18.75 8.84
CA HIS A 285 -14.82 -18.93 7.56
C HIS A 285 -15.37 -20.35 7.37
N GLU A 286 -16.52 -20.46 6.71
CA GLU A 286 -17.11 -21.75 6.33
C GLU A 286 -16.25 -22.47 5.26
N PRO A 287 -16.17 -23.83 5.25
CA PRO A 287 -16.89 -24.76 6.13
C PRO A 287 -16.22 -25.05 7.47
N GLU A 288 -15.01 -24.53 7.76
CA GLU A 288 -14.29 -24.53 9.06
C GLU A 288 -12.80 -24.14 8.84
N VAL A 289 -12.55 -23.12 8.01
CA VAL A 289 -11.20 -22.65 7.70
C VAL A 289 -10.72 -21.74 8.82
N ARG A 290 -9.74 -22.19 9.61
CA ARG A 290 -9.11 -21.37 10.65
C ARG A 290 -8.42 -20.16 10.04
N VAL A 291 -8.66 -19.00 10.63
CA VAL A 291 -8.13 -17.71 10.21
C VAL A 291 -7.62 -16.92 11.41
N PHE A 292 -6.88 -15.85 11.15
CA PHE A 292 -6.59 -14.86 12.18
C PHE A 292 -7.88 -14.20 12.66
N THR A 293 -8.03 -14.03 13.96
CA THR A 293 -9.16 -13.36 14.60
C THR A 293 -8.78 -11.97 15.13
N GLY A 294 -7.50 -11.61 15.08
CA GLY A 294 -6.97 -10.35 15.62
C GLY A 294 -6.66 -10.41 17.13
N TYR A 295 -7.20 -11.39 17.85
CA TYR A 295 -6.88 -11.62 19.27
C TYR A 295 -5.59 -12.44 19.40
N LYS A 296 -4.46 -11.73 19.48
CA LYS A 296 -3.10 -12.29 19.54
C LYS A 296 -2.43 -11.95 20.87
N TYR A 297 -2.08 -12.96 21.68
CA TYR A 297 -1.66 -12.75 23.08
C TYR A 297 -0.20 -13.07 23.39
N TRP A 298 0.58 -13.42 22.38
CA TRP A 298 1.94 -13.91 22.56
C TRP A 298 2.95 -12.90 22.05
N ALA A 299 4.13 -12.85 22.68
CA ALA A 299 5.25 -12.06 22.19
C ALA A 299 6.12 -12.92 21.25
N ILE A 300 6.89 -12.27 20.37
CA ILE A 300 7.82 -12.93 19.45
C ILE A 300 8.75 -13.89 20.21
N THR A 301 9.22 -13.51 21.40
CA THR A 301 10.03 -14.32 22.34
C THR A 301 11.43 -14.70 21.84
N GLY A 302 11.55 -15.04 20.56
CA GLY A 302 12.71 -15.58 19.88
C GLY A 302 12.30 -16.71 18.93
N ASP A 303 13.30 -17.41 18.39
CA ASP A 303 13.12 -18.58 17.52
C ASP A 303 12.77 -19.82 18.36
N THR A 304 11.54 -19.89 18.83
CA THR A 304 11.02 -20.98 19.67
C THR A 304 9.51 -21.13 19.54
N ASP A 305 9.01 -22.36 19.61
CA ASP A 305 7.58 -22.66 19.71
C ASP A 305 6.99 -22.26 21.08
N GLN A 306 7.84 -22.14 22.10
CA GLN A 306 7.43 -21.80 23.47
C GLN A 306 7.39 -20.28 23.66
N LYS A 307 6.46 -19.61 22.99
CA LYS A 307 6.27 -18.16 23.14
C LYS A 307 5.83 -17.81 24.56
N VAL A 308 6.21 -16.63 25.04
CA VAL A 308 5.75 -16.08 26.32
C VAL A 308 4.57 -15.12 26.11
N PRO A 309 3.71 -14.93 27.13
CA PRO A 309 2.65 -13.93 27.08
C PRO A 309 3.18 -12.54 26.73
N TYR A 310 2.48 -11.85 25.83
CA TYR A 310 2.79 -10.48 25.46
C TYR A 310 2.48 -9.51 26.60
N VAL A 311 3.43 -8.62 26.90
CA VAL A 311 3.30 -7.60 27.94
C VAL A 311 3.47 -6.22 27.31
N ARG A 312 2.34 -5.53 27.07
CA ARG A 312 2.31 -4.25 26.36
C ARG A 312 3.24 -3.20 26.98
N ALA A 313 3.31 -3.13 28.31
CA ALA A 313 4.20 -2.18 28.99
C ALA A 313 5.68 -2.35 28.61
N GLN A 314 6.15 -3.60 28.44
CA GLN A 314 7.53 -3.87 28.03
C GLN A 314 7.76 -3.47 26.56
N ALA A 315 6.78 -3.77 25.70
CA ALA A 315 6.80 -3.37 24.30
C ALA A 315 6.87 -1.84 24.15
N MET A 316 6.13 -1.08 24.97
CA MET A 316 6.17 0.39 24.95
C MET A 316 7.52 0.98 25.40
N GLU A 317 8.20 0.36 26.36
CA GLU A 317 9.57 0.77 26.69
C GLU A 317 10.55 0.48 25.54
N ARG A 318 10.38 -0.67 24.88
CA ARG A 318 11.18 -1.03 23.70
C ARG A 318 10.94 -0.09 22.52
N VAL A 319 9.69 0.34 22.30
CA VAL A 319 9.35 1.40 21.32
C VAL A 319 10.18 2.66 21.54
N LYS A 320 10.28 3.14 22.79
CA LYS A 320 11.07 4.33 23.12
C LYS A 320 12.56 4.13 22.83
N GLU A 321 13.10 2.96 23.13
CA GLU A 321 14.49 2.62 22.80
C GLU A 321 14.75 2.59 21.29
N HIS A 322 13.85 1.97 20.52
CA HIS A 322 13.94 1.90 19.06
C HIS A 322 13.79 3.27 18.39
N ALA A 323 12.89 4.13 18.88
CA ALA A 323 12.77 5.49 18.37
C ALA A 323 14.03 6.33 18.65
N ARG A 324 14.62 6.21 19.85
CA ARG A 324 15.92 6.86 20.16
C ARG A 324 17.05 6.32 19.29
N ASN A 325 17.09 5.00 19.06
CA ASN A 325 18.07 4.37 18.19
C ASN A 325 17.97 4.88 16.76
N PHE A 326 16.75 4.98 16.22
CA PHE A 326 16.49 5.52 14.88
C PHE A 326 17.07 6.93 14.73
N HIS A 327 16.73 7.86 15.65
CA HIS A 327 17.26 9.22 15.64
C HIS A 327 18.79 9.25 15.75
N TYR A 328 19.38 8.37 16.58
CA TYR A 328 20.84 8.27 16.72
C TYR A 328 21.50 7.83 15.40
N VAL A 329 21.00 6.77 14.77
CA VAL A 329 21.57 6.24 13.52
C VAL A 329 21.48 7.28 12.40
N VAL A 330 20.31 7.89 12.21
CA VAL A 330 20.07 8.90 11.18
C VAL A 330 20.97 10.12 11.39
N ASN A 331 21.07 10.64 12.62
CA ASN A 331 21.89 11.82 12.90
C ASN A 331 23.40 11.57 12.80
N ASN A 332 23.88 10.43 13.29
CA ASN A 332 25.29 10.07 13.15
C ASN A 332 25.68 9.95 11.66
N ARG A 333 24.80 9.39 10.84
CA ARG A 333 25.01 9.30 9.39
C ARG A 333 24.91 10.66 8.71
N ASN A 334 23.96 11.49 9.09
CA ASN A 334 23.85 12.88 8.63
C ASN A 334 25.16 13.64 8.88
N HIS A 335 25.73 13.54 10.07
CA HIS A 335 27.00 14.21 10.41
C HIS A 335 28.15 13.77 9.49
N ARG A 336 28.29 12.47 9.25
CA ARG A 336 29.33 11.91 8.37
C ARG A 336 29.12 12.32 6.91
N LEU A 337 27.89 12.24 6.42
CA LEU A 337 27.54 12.58 5.04
C LEU A 337 27.72 14.08 4.76
N ARG A 338 27.34 14.95 5.68
CA ARG A 338 27.54 16.40 5.49
C ARG A 338 28.99 16.79 5.31
N ALA A 339 29.90 16.11 6.02
CA ALA A 339 31.34 16.33 5.87
C ALA A 339 31.84 15.94 4.47
N THR A 340 31.29 14.89 3.86
CA THR A 340 31.67 14.44 2.50
C THR A 340 30.91 15.16 1.39
N MET A 341 29.74 15.71 1.68
CA MET A 341 28.86 16.39 0.72
C MET A 341 29.09 17.90 0.61
N GLY A 342 30.21 18.40 1.15
CA GLY A 342 30.56 19.83 1.09
C GLY A 342 29.56 20.72 1.84
N GLY A 343 28.91 20.20 2.89
CA GLY A 343 27.93 20.92 3.69
C GLY A 343 26.47 20.84 3.22
N ALA A 344 26.21 20.29 2.03
CA ALA A 344 24.84 20.06 1.53
C ALA A 344 24.06 19.15 2.50
N GLN A 345 22.76 19.41 2.65
CA GLN A 345 21.91 18.63 3.57
C GLN A 345 21.52 17.30 2.91
N PRO A 346 21.80 16.15 3.56
CA PRO A 346 21.23 14.86 3.19
C PRO A 346 19.72 14.83 3.45
N LEU A 347 19.04 14.01 2.66
CA LEU A 347 17.66 13.59 2.85
C LEU A 347 17.65 12.06 2.97
N PHE A 348 17.01 11.57 4.03
CA PHE A 348 16.75 10.15 4.24
C PHE A 348 15.33 9.84 3.79
N PHE A 349 15.17 9.29 2.59
CA PHE A 349 13.87 8.91 2.05
C PHE A 349 13.53 7.47 2.45
N LEU A 350 12.48 7.30 3.25
CA LEU A 350 12.08 6.03 3.83
C LEU A 350 10.68 5.66 3.34
N GLY A 351 10.64 4.69 2.41
CA GLY A 351 9.41 4.14 1.87
C GLY A 351 9.06 2.81 2.53
N PHE A 352 7.83 2.69 3.01
CA PHE A 352 7.28 1.51 3.68
C PHE A 352 5.85 1.26 3.23
N ASP A 353 5.39 0.01 3.25
CA ASP A 353 3.95 -0.27 3.21
C ASP A 353 3.29 0.25 4.49
N ALA A 354 2.10 0.82 4.37
CA ALA A 354 1.38 1.42 5.49
C ALA A 354 1.00 0.35 6.53
N GLU A 355 0.62 -0.83 6.04
CA GLU A 355 0.20 -2.00 6.82
C GLU A 355 1.36 -2.59 7.64
N LEU A 356 2.61 -2.19 7.39
CA LEU A 356 3.70 -2.49 8.32
C LEU A 356 3.38 -1.95 9.71
N PHE A 357 2.85 -0.73 9.78
CA PHE A 357 2.59 -0.05 11.04
C PHE A 357 1.19 -0.43 11.55
N GLY A 358 1.18 -1.22 12.63
CA GLY A 358 -0.02 -1.67 13.34
C GLY A 358 -0.47 -3.08 12.98
N HIS A 359 -0.41 -3.47 11.70
CA HIS A 359 -0.82 -4.81 11.28
C HIS A 359 0.32 -5.83 11.40
N TRP A 360 1.35 -5.74 10.53
CA TRP A 360 2.50 -6.65 10.59
C TRP A 360 3.35 -6.43 11.84
N TRP A 361 3.64 -5.16 12.14
CA TRP A 361 4.30 -4.74 13.38
C TRP A 361 3.31 -3.97 14.25
N TYR A 362 2.77 -4.63 15.27
CA TYR A 362 1.70 -4.10 16.11
C TYR A 362 2.02 -2.75 16.73
N GLU A 363 3.22 -2.61 17.28
CA GLU A 363 3.69 -1.40 17.93
C GLU A 363 4.25 -0.36 16.95
N GLY A 364 4.17 -0.62 15.64
CA GLY A 364 4.74 0.27 14.63
C GLY A 364 4.14 1.68 14.68
N ILE A 365 2.85 1.80 14.97
CA ILE A 365 2.19 3.12 15.10
C ILE A 365 2.66 3.84 16.37
N ASP A 366 2.80 3.12 17.49
CA ASP A 366 3.37 3.68 18.73
C ASP A 366 4.83 4.14 18.50
N TRP A 367 5.60 3.39 17.71
CA TRP A 367 6.97 3.78 17.33
C TRP A 367 6.99 5.01 16.42
N LEU A 368 6.12 5.07 15.41
CA LEU A 368 6.04 6.23 14.53
C LEU A 368 5.65 7.48 15.33
N GLU A 369 4.71 7.35 16.26
CA GLU A 369 4.34 8.42 17.18
C GLU A 369 5.53 8.89 18.01
N GLU A 370 6.26 7.98 18.65
CA GLU A 370 7.43 8.31 19.47
C GLU A 370 8.54 8.97 18.63
N VAL A 371 8.77 8.51 17.39
CA VAL A 371 9.69 9.15 16.45
C VAL A 371 9.27 10.58 16.16
N ILE A 372 7.99 10.84 15.89
CA ILE A 372 7.46 12.18 15.64
C ILE A 372 7.59 13.06 16.88
N ARG A 373 7.16 12.58 18.05
CA ARG A 373 7.21 13.32 19.32
C ARG A 373 8.63 13.73 19.70
N THR A 374 9.58 12.84 19.49
CA THR A 374 11.00 13.06 19.83
C THR A 374 11.82 13.64 18.69
N SER A 375 11.21 13.94 17.53
CA SER A 375 11.91 14.53 16.39
C SER A 375 12.42 15.94 16.66
N LYS A 376 11.73 16.70 17.53
CA LYS A 376 12.12 18.07 17.92
C LYS A 376 13.59 18.08 18.39
N ASP A 377 14.40 18.91 17.74
CA ASP A 377 15.85 19.05 17.94
C ASP A 377 16.73 17.85 17.52
N ARG A 378 16.14 16.79 16.95
CA ARG A 378 16.85 15.59 16.48
C ARG A 378 16.77 15.43 14.97
N THR A 379 15.58 15.42 14.40
CA THR A 379 15.34 15.20 12.97
C THR A 379 14.28 16.17 12.48
N LYS A 380 14.31 16.50 11.20
CA LYS A 380 13.27 17.30 10.55
C LYS A 380 12.47 16.37 9.64
N LEU A 381 11.23 16.10 10.03
CA LEU A 381 10.30 15.36 9.19
C LEU A 381 9.79 16.29 8.10
N VAL A 382 9.93 15.90 6.84
CA VAL A 382 9.55 16.70 5.68
C VAL A 382 8.81 15.84 4.67
N THR A 383 7.89 16.42 3.92
CA THR A 383 7.39 15.76 2.70
C THR A 383 8.31 16.04 1.52
N PRO A 384 8.33 15.18 0.48
CA PRO A 384 9.17 15.41 -0.69
C PRO A 384 8.82 16.72 -1.42
N SER A 385 7.55 17.09 -1.55
CA SER A 385 7.19 18.39 -2.15
C SER A 385 7.67 19.57 -1.31
N PHE A 386 7.57 19.48 0.03
CA PHE A 386 8.08 20.52 0.91
C PHE A 386 9.60 20.65 0.80
N PHE A 387 10.33 19.53 0.77
CA PHE A 387 11.78 19.51 0.58
C PHE A 387 12.21 20.16 -0.73
N LEU A 388 11.53 19.87 -1.85
CA LEU A 388 11.82 20.48 -3.16
C LEU A 388 11.54 21.99 -3.20
N ALA A 389 10.57 22.46 -2.41
CA ALA A 389 10.21 23.87 -2.34
C ALA A 389 11.15 24.67 -1.42
N GLU A 390 11.62 24.06 -0.33
CA GLU A 390 12.48 24.71 0.66
C GLU A 390 13.97 24.69 0.28
N ASP A 391 14.46 23.60 -0.31
CA ASP A 391 15.87 23.46 -0.63
C ASP A 391 16.23 24.26 -1.89
N ALA A 392 16.93 25.38 -1.69
CA ALA A 392 17.43 26.23 -2.77
C ALA A 392 18.59 25.59 -3.55
N THR A 393 19.12 24.44 -3.12
CA THR A 393 20.23 23.76 -3.78
C THR A 393 19.74 23.10 -5.09
N PRO A 394 20.33 23.43 -6.25
CA PRO A 394 19.95 22.80 -7.51
C PRO A 394 20.11 21.28 -7.47
N LEU A 395 19.09 20.56 -7.97
CA LEU A 395 19.17 19.11 -8.12
C LEU A 395 20.14 18.75 -9.24
N GLN A 396 20.99 17.76 -9.01
CA GLN A 396 21.81 17.19 -10.05
C GLN A 396 20.93 16.49 -11.10
N THR A 397 21.20 16.72 -12.38
CA THR A 397 20.58 15.94 -13.45
C THR A 397 21.23 14.56 -13.56
N VAL A 398 20.45 13.49 -13.41
CA VAL A 398 20.90 12.09 -13.46
C VAL A 398 19.81 11.26 -14.14
N ARG A 399 20.18 10.27 -14.95
CA ARG A 399 19.27 9.22 -15.45
C ARG A 399 19.29 8.01 -14.51
N PRO A 400 18.27 7.79 -13.66
CA PRO A 400 18.20 6.57 -12.85
C PRO A 400 18.29 5.33 -13.76
N ALA A 401 18.94 4.27 -13.28
CA ALA A 401 18.94 2.99 -13.95
C ALA A 401 17.70 2.17 -13.61
N PHE A 402 17.41 1.17 -14.44
CA PHE A 402 16.38 0.16 -14.18
C PHE A 402 16.54 -0.45 -12.78
N SER A 403 15.47 -0.49 -12.00
CA SER A 403 15.50 -1.01 -10.63
C SER A 403 14.11 -1.28 -10.08
N SER A 404 14.05 -2.04 -8.99
CA SER A 404 12.89 -2.14 -8.10
C SER A 404 13.36 -2.28 -6.65
N TRP A 405 12.47 -2.18 -5.68
CA TRP A 405 12.83 -2.49 -4.29
C TRP A 405 12.70 -3.98 -3.93
N GLY A 406 12.36 -4.83 -4.90
CA GLY A 406 12.15 -6.26 -4.74
C GLY A 406 13.43 -7.08 -4.59
N GLN A 407 13.29 -8.40 -4.50
CA GLN A 407 14.44 -9.30 -4.34
C GLN A 407 15.45 -9.13 -5.48
N GLY A 408 16.73 -9.00 -5.10
CA GLY A 408 17.82 -8.74 -6.04
C GLY A 408 17.85 -7.33 -6.62
N GLY A 409 16.88 -6.47 -6.30
CA GLY A 409 16.79 -5.09 -6.76
C GLY A 409 16.23 -4.90 -8.16
N TYR A 410 15.58 -5.94 -8.71
CA TYR A 410 15.07 -5.99 -10.09
C TYR A 410 13.72 -6.72 -10.13
N SER A 411 13.34 -7.33 -11.26
CA SER A 411 12.01 -7.91 -11.44
C SER A 411 11.78 -9.29 -10.82
N ALA A 412 12.73 -9.88 -10.09
CA ALA A 412 12.69 -11.30 -9.73
C ALA A 412 11.43 -11.71 -8.93
N ALA A 413 10.86 -10.81 -8.11
CA ALA A 413 9.64 -11.09 -7.36
C ALA A 413 8.38 -11.11 -8.24
N TRP A 414 8.40 -10.47 -9.41
CA TRP A 414 7.25 -10.36 -10.32
C TRP A 414 7.45 -11.13 -11.63
N LEU A 415 8.68 -11.52 -11.95
CA LEU A 415 9.02 -12.31 -13.13
C LEU A 415 10.01 -13.41 -12.74
N ASP A 416 9.49 -14.59 -12.46
CA ASP A 416 10.26 -15.81 -12.24
C ASP A 416 9.60 -17.03 -12.91
N GLY A 417 10.19 -18.22 -12.72
CA GLY A 417 9.66 -19.46 -13.30
C GLY A 417 8.25 -19.86 -12.84
N SER A 418 7.75 -19.33 -11.71
CA SER A 418 6.43 -19.64 -11.16
C SER A 418 5.29 -18.81 -11.75
N ASN A 419 5.59 -17.62 -12.30
CA ASN A 419 4.58 -16.68 -12.80
C ASN A 419 4.80 -16.20 -14.25
N THR A 420 5.96 -16.52 -14.86
CA THR A 420 6.30 -16.07 -16.23
C THR A 420 5.24 -16.42 -17.28
N GLU A 421 4.54 -17.54 -17.11
CA GLU A 421 3.57 -18.02 -18.09
C GLU A 421 2.35 -17.12 -18.27
N TYR A 422 2.04 -16.27 -17.27
CA TYR A 422 0.90 -15.37 -17.33
C TYR A 422 1.17 -14.15 -18.21
N TYR A 423 2.42 -13.67 -18.30
CA TYR A 423 2.72 -12.42 -19.02
C TYR A 423 2.40 -12.48 -20.51
N ARG A 424 2.67 -13.61 -21.19
CA ARG A 424 2.25 -13.77 -22.60
C ARG A 424 0.74 -13.58 -22.81
N HIS A 425 -0.06 -13.95 -21.81
CA HIS A 425 -1.52 -13.80 -21.87
C HIS A 425 -1.95 -12.38 -21.52
N ILE A 426 -1.32 -11.75 -20.52
CA ILE A 426 -1.58 -10.35 -20.15
C ILE A 426 -1.18 -9.42 -21.29
N HIS A 427 0.01 -9.59 -21.86
CA HIS A 427 0.48 -8.88 -23.04
C HIS A 427 -0.49 -9.03 -24.22
N LYS A 428 -0.98 -10.25 -24.49
CA LYS A 428 -1.98 -10.47 -25.53
C LYS A 428 -3.31 -9.79 -25.24
N ALA A 429 -3.73 -9.73 -23.97
CA ALA A 429 -4.94 -9.02 -23.54
C ALA A 429 -4.81 -7.51 -23.75
N ILE A 430 -3.63 -6.92 -23.48
CA ILE A 430 -3.33 -5.51 -23.76
C ILE A 430 -3.45 -5.23 -25.27
N THR A 431 -2.75 -5.99 -26.12
CA THR A 431 -2.82 -5.80 -27.59
C THR A 431 -4.25 -5.94 -28.12
N ARG A 432 -5.04 -6.87 -27.55
CA ARG A 432 -6.44 -7.03 -27.93
C ARG A 432 -7.28 -5.82 -27.54
N MET A 433 -7.04 -5.23 -26.38
CA MET A 433 -7.74 -4.03 -25.94
C MET A 433 -7.38 -2.81 -26.79
N GLU A 434 -6.10 -2.65 -27.14
CA GLU A 434 -5.66 -1.62 -28.10
C GLU A 434 -6.33 -1.81 -29.46
N GLU A 435 -6.39 -3.04 -29.97
CA GLU A 435 -7.09 -3.36 -31.23
C GLU A 435 -8.58 -3.01 -31.15
N LEU A 436 -9.26 -3.36 -30.05
CA LEU A 436 -10.67 -3.04 -29.84
C LEU A 436 -10.89 -1.53 -29.78
N ALA A 437 -10.00 -0.79 -29.08
CA ALA A 437 -10.07 0.66 -28.97
C ALA A 437 -9.92 1.35 -30.34
N SER A 438 -8.99 0.88 -31.18
CA SER A 438 -8.76 1.43 -32.52
C SER A 438 -9.82 0.99 -33.54
N ARG A 439 -10.35 -0.23 -33.46
CA ARG A 439 -11.36 -0.74 -34.41
C ARG A 439 -12.75 -0.20 -34.15
N PHE A 440 -13.06 0.06 -32.89
CA PHE A 440 -14.36 0.57 -32.46
C PHE A 440 -14.15 1.89 -31.72
N PRO A 441 -13.70 2.97 -32.37
CA PRO A 441 -13.63 4.27 -31.71
C PRO A 441 -15.05 4.79 -31.43
N ASP A 442 -15.16 5.66 -30.43
CA ASP A 442 -16.36 6.47 -30.13
C ASP A 442 -17.67 5.66 -30.04
N GLN A 443 -17.62 4.43 -29.53
CA GLN A 443 -18.83 3.66 -29.27
C GLN A 443 -19.64 4.31 -28.16
N THR A 444 -20.96 4.16 -28.23
CA THR A 444 -21.90 4.68 -27.24
C THR A 444 -22.74 3.55 -26.65
N SER A 445 -23.45 3.83 -25.54
CA SER A 445 -24.42 2.92 -24.95
C SER A 445 -23.80 1.57 -24.52
N LEU A 446 -24.40 0.44 -24.91
CA LEU A 446 -24.03 -0.90 -24.46
C LEU A 446 -22.61 -1.31 -24.89
N LYS A 447 -22.21 -0.97 -26.12
CA LYS A 447 -20.86 -1.31 -26.61
C LYS A 447 -19.78 -0.58 -25.85
N GLN A 448 -19.99 0.70 -25.54
CA GLN A 448 -19.06 1.48 -24.74
C GLN A 448 -18.89 0.85 -23.36
N ARG A 449 -20.00 0.50 -22.69
CA ARG A 449 -19.96 -0.17 -21.38
C ARG A 449 -19.24 -1.52 -21.42
N PHE A 450 -19.48 -2.30 -22.47
CA PHE A 450 -18.83 -3.59 -22.68
C PHE A 450 -17.32 -3.46 -22.87
N LEU A 451 -16.88 -2.49 -23.67
CA LEU A 451 -15.46 -2.17 -23.89
C LEU A 451 -14.79 -1.56 -22.66
N ASN A 452 -15.49 -0.67 -21.94
CA ASN A 452 -15.05 -0.13 -20.65
C ASN A 452 -14.82 -1.24 -19.64
N GLN A 453 -15.73 -2.22 -19.58
CA GLN A 453 -15.55 -3.36 -18.70
C GLN A 453 -14.31 -4.17 -19.10
N ALA A 454 -14.09 -4.47 -20.39
CA ALA A 454 -12.87 -5.15 -20.83
C ALA A 454 -11.59 -4.38 -20.47
N ALA A 455 -11.59 -3.06 -20.59
CA ALA A 455 -10.46 -2.21 -20.18
C ALA A 455 -10.16 -2.35 -18.68
N ARG A 456 -11.19 -2.42 -17.81
CA ARG A 456 -11.02 -2.71 -16.37
C ARG A 456 -10.40 -4.08 -16.15
N GLU A 457 -10.86 -5.11 -16.86
CA GLU A 457 -10.34 -6.48 -16.72
C GLU A 457 -8.87 -6.57 -17.13
N VAL A 458 -8.46 -5.88 -18.20
CA VAL A 458 -7.03 -5.79 -18.58
C VAL A 458 -6.21 -5.16 -17.46
N LEU A 459 -6.64 -4.01 -16.94
CA LEU A 459 -5.93 -3.33 -15.85
C LEU A 459 -5.87 -4.21 -14.59
N LEU A 460 -6.96 -4.86 -14.21
CA LEU A 460 -6.99 -5.76 -13.05
C LEU A 460 -6.08 -6.99 -13.23
N ALA A 461 -5.93 -7.50 -14.45
CA ALA A 461 -4.97 -8.57 -14.74
C ALA A 461 -3.50 -8.11 -14.61
N MET A 462 -3.22 -6.81 -14.80
CA MET A 462 -1.86 -6.26 -14.76
C MET A 462 -1.31 -6.03 -13.33
N SER A 463 -2.14 -6.16 -12.29
CA SER A 463 -1.75 -5.91 -10.90
C SER A 463 -0.50 -6.70 -10.48
N SER A 464 0.44 -6.04 -9.79
CA SER A 464 1.69 -6.68 -9.32
C SER A 464 1.43 -7.69 -8.20
N ASP A 465 0.29 -7.59 -7.51
CA ASP A 465 -0.08 -8.43 -6.38
C ASP A 465 -0.16 -9.90 -6.77
N TRP A 466 -0.74 -10.21 -7.94
CA TRP A 466 -0.95 -11.60 -8.34
C TRP A 466 0.37 -12.37 -8.55
N PRO A 467 1.33 -11.90 -9.37
CA PRO A 467 2.62 -12.57 -9.49
C PRO A 467 3.40 -12.56 -8.16
N PHE A 468 3.26 -11.53 -7.32
CA PHE A 468 3.91 -11.47 -6.01
C PHE A 468 3.36 -12.50 -5.01
N ILE A 469 2.03 -12.68 -4.94
CA ILE A 469 1.38 -13.70 -4.11
C ILE A 469 1.80 -15.11 -4.56
N ILE A 470 1.91 -15.34 -5.87
CA ILE A 470 2.39 -16.60 -6.43
C ILE A 470 3.86 -16.84 -6.02
N TYR A 471 4.70 -15.81 -6.12
CA TYR A 471 6.11 -15.85 -5.73
C TYR A 471 6.30 -16.18 -4.24
N CYS A 472 5.58 -15.48 -3.36
CA CYS A 472 5.65 -15.66 -1.91
C CYS A 472 4.93 -16.92 -1.39
N ARG A 473 4.16 -17.62 -2.24
CA ARG A 473 3.43 -18.86 -1.91
C ARG A 473 2.41 -18.70 -0.77
N THR A 474 1.70 -17.58 -0.72
CA THR A 474 0.67 -17.33 0.29
C THR A 474 -0.70 -17.83 -0.17
N SER A 475 -1.40 -17.06 -1.01
CA SER A 475 -2.73 -17.39 -1.55
C SER A 475 -2.68 -17.73 -3.05
N VAL A 476 -1.81 -18.67 -3.42
CA VAL A 476 -1.46 -18.98 -4.83
C VAL A 476 -2.70 -19.26 -5.68
N GLU A 477 -3.58 -20.15 -5.23
CA GLU A 477 -4.76 -20.55 -6.01
C GLU A 477 -5.76 -19.40 -6.21
N TYR A 478 -5.85 -18.49 -5.25
CA TYR A 478 -6.66 -17.28 -5.41
C TYR A 478 -6.04 -16.35 -6.46
N ALA A 479 -4.74 -16.05 -6.37
CA ALA A 479 -4.06 -15.20 -7.35
C ALA A 479 -4.14 -15.75 -8.78
N LYS A 480 -3.98 -17.06 -8.97
CA LYS A 480 -4.15 -17.71 -10.28
C LYS A 480 -5.57 -17.54 -10.82
N LYS A 481 -6.59 -17.83 -9.99
CA LYS A 481 -8.00 -17.64 -10.37
C LYS A 481 -8.31 -16.19 -10.72
N ARG A 482 -7.69 -15.22 -10.05
CA ARG A 482 -7.84 -13.80 -10.38
C ARG A 482 -7.29 -13.48 -11.76
N ILE A 483 -6.03 -13.83 -12.04
CA ILE A 483 -5.42 -13.60 -13.37
C ILE A 483 -6.24 -14.28 -14.46
N GLU A 484 -6.52 -15.59 -14.32
CA GLU A 484 -7.24 -16.38 -15.31
C GLU A 484 -8.68 -15.88 -15.52
N GLY A 485 -9.35 -15.45 -14.45
CA GLY A 485 -10.68 -14.86 -14.51
C GLY A 485 -10.72 -13.57 -15.32
N HIS A 486 -9.80 -12.64 -15.03
CA HIS A 486 -9.69 -11.38 -15.77
C HIS A 486 -9.35 -11.63 -17.26
N LEU A 487 -8.42 -12.54 -17.55
CA LEU A 487 -8.07 -12.89 -18.94
C LEU A 487 -9.23 -13.55 -19.69
N LYS A 488 -10.00 -14.44 -19.03
CA LYS A 488 -11.19 -15.06 -19.61
C LYS A 488 -12.24 -14.01 -19.97
N ASN A 489 -12.43 -13.03 -19.10
CA ASN A 489 -13.35 -11.92 -19.30
C ASN A 489 -12.96 -11.07 -20.52
N VAL A 490 -11.68 -10.71 -20.66
CA VAL A 490 -11.18 -9.97 -21.85
C VAL A 490 -11.40 -10.76 -23.13
N ASN A 491 -11.13 -12.07 -23.11
CA ASN A 491 -11.31 -12.92 -24.29
C ASN A 491 -12.77 -13.03 -24.72
N LEU A 492 -13.71 -13.12 -23.77
CA LEU A 492 -15.14 -13.10 -24.05
C LEU A 492 -15.54 -11.81 -24.78
N VAL A 493 -15.16 -10.66 -24.24
CA VAL A 493 -15.48 -9.36 -24.86
C VAL A 493 -14.86 -9.25 -26.26
N TYR A 494 -13.60 -9.67 -26.42
CA TYR A 494 -12.92 -9.63 -27.71
C TYR A 494 -13.63 -10.49 -28.77
N ASP A 495 -13.97 -11.73 -28.43
CA ASP A 495 -14.63 -12.66 -29.35
C ASP A 495 -16.04 -12.21 -29.74
N ASP A 496 -16.78 -11.63 -28.79
CA ASP A 496 -18.13 -11.11 -29.04
C ASP A 496 -18.09 -9.82 -29.89
N MET A 497 -17.17 -8.90 -29.58
CA MET A 497 -16.99 -7.69 -30.37
C MET A 497 -16.53 -8.00 -31.81
N CYS A 498 -15.71 -9.03 -32.01
CA CYS A 498 -15.35 -9.51 -33.36
C CYS A 498 -16.56 -10.00 -34.16
N LYS A 499 -17.61 -10.48 -33.47
CA LYS A 499 -18.90 -10.87 -34.07
C LYS A 499 -19.92 -9.72 -34.05
N ASN A 500 -19.53 -8.53 -33.62
CA ASN A 500 -20.40 -7.37 -33.43
C ASN A 500 -21.58 -7.64 -32.46
N ALA A 501 -21.33 -8.47 -31.44
CA ALA A 501 -22.29 -8.88 -30.42
C ALA A 501 -21.91 -8.31 -29.04
N VAL A 502 -22.89 -8.24 -28.13
CA VAL A 502 -22.70 -7.84 -26.74
C VAL A 502 -23.48 -8.80 -25.85
N ASP A 503 -22.78 -9.51 -24.96
CA ASP A 503 -23.42 -10.31 -23.91
C ASP A 503 -23.84 -9.39 -22.75
N THR A 504 -25.12 -9.02 -22.74
CA THR A 504 -25.69 -8.16 -21.71
C THR A 504 -25.79 -8.82 -20.34
N GLU A 505 -25.96 -10.15 -20.29
CA GLU A 505 -26.05 -10.86 -19.01
C GLU A 505 -24.68 -10.91 -18.33
N TRP A 506 -23.64 -11.26 -19.09
CA TRP A 506 -22.26 -11.19 -18.62
C TRP A 506 -21.90 -9.76 -18.19
N LEU A 507 -22.25 -8.74 -19.00
CA LEU A 507 -21.88 -7.35 -18.71
C LEU A 507 -22.42 -6.88 -17.35
N VAL A 508 -23.70 -7.15 -17.07
CA VAL A 508 -24.32 -6.76 -15.79
C VAL A 508 -23.65 -7.47 -14.61
N LYS A 509 -23.25 -8.74 -14.77
CA LYS A 509 -22.54 -9.49 -13.71
C LYS A 509 -21.12 -8.95 -13.50
N ALA A 510 -20.40 -8.67 -14.59
CA ALA A 510 -19.04 -8.16 -14.56
C ALA A 510 -18.97 -6.74 -13.95
N GLU A 511 -19.83 -5.82 -14.40
CA GLU A 511 -19.92 -4.46 -13.83
C GLU A 511 -20.28 -4.47 -12.34
N LYS A 512 -21.12 -5.43 -11.91
CA LYS A 512 -21.43 -5.60 -10.48
C LYS A 512 -20.25 -6.09 -9.66
N ARG A 513 -19.36 -6.92 -10.23
CA ARG A 513 -18.22 -7.50 -9.50
C ARG A 513 -17.02 -6.57 -9.51
N HIS A 514 -16.64 -6.06 -10.68
CA HIS A 514 -15.47 -5.23 -10.89
C HIS A 514 -15.88 -3.79 -11.19
N THR A 515 -16.26 -3.08 -10.13
CA THR A 515 -16.78 -1.71 -10.15
C THR A 515 -15.70 -0.63 -10.23
N ILE A 516 -14.42 -1.01 -10.12
CA ILE A 516 -13.29 -0.07 -10.12
C ILE A 516 -13.27 0.77 -11.40
N PHE A 517 -12.99 2.07 -11.27
CA PHE A 517 -13.03 3.04 -12.38
C PHE A 517 -14.40 3.11 -13.06
N GLY A 518 -15.43 3.53 -12.31
CA GLY A 518 -16.80 3.67 -12.84
C GLY A 518 -16.88 4.51 -14.12
N ASP A 519 -16.04 5.55 -14.21
CA ASP A 519 -16.02 6.53 -15.31
C ASP A 519 -14.92 6.26 -16.35
N ILE A 520 -14.32 5.06 -16.39
CA ILE A 520 -13.30 4.71 -17.38
C ILE A 520 -13.83 4.87 -18.81
N ASP A 521 -12.98 5.36 -19.70
CA ASP A 521 -13.19 5.33 -21.15
C ASP A 521 -12.13 4.41 -21.78
N TYR A 522 -12.58 3.33 -22.42
CA TYR A 522 -11.72 2.35 -23.10
C TYR A 522 -10.83 2.97 -24.19
N ASN A 523 -11.20 4.14 -24.74
CA ASN A 523 -10.38 4.87 -25.71
C ASN A 523 -9.03 5.31 -25.13
N ILE A 524 -8.80 5.17 -23.82
CA ILE A 524 -7.47 5.30 -23.21
C ILE A 524 -6.43 4.32 -23.75
N PHE A 525 -6.87 3.19 -24.31
CA PHE A 525 -6.02 2.23 -25.01
C PHE A 525 -5.88 2.53 -26.51
N ASN A 526 -6.52 3.57 -27.04
CA ASN A 526 -6.41 3.92 -28.46
C ASN A 526 -5.04 4.56 -28.74
N SER A 527 -4.29 3.99 -29.67
CA SER A 527 -2.96 4.48 -30.06
C SER A 527 -2.96 5.88 -30.67
N GLU A 528 -4.08 6.33 -31.23
CA GLU A 528 -4.22 7.66 -31.85
C GLU A 528 -4.53 8.77 -30.83
N ARG A 529 -4.71 8.43 -29.56
CA ARG A 529 -5.04 9.38 -28.47
C ARG A 529 -3.83 10.15 -27.92
N ILE A 530 -2.60 9.67 -28.15
CA ILE A 530 -1.36 10.18 -27.53
C ILE A 530 -0.82 11.41 -28.25
#